data_AF-C6B9K2-F1
#
_entry.id   AF-C6B9K2-F1
#
_cell.length_a   1.000
_cell.length_b   1.000
_cell.length_c   1.000
_cell.angle_alpha   90.00
_cell.angle_beta   90.00
_cell.angle_gamma   90.00
#
_symmetry.space_group_name_H-M   'P 1'
#
loop_
_entity.id
_entity.type
_entity.pdbx_description
1 polymer ?
#
loop_
_entity_poly.entity_id
_entity_poly.type
_entity_poly.pdbx_seq_one_letter_code
_entity_poly.pdbx_strand_id
1 'polypeptide(L)'
;MELDIVALSRFQFALTALYHFLFVPLTLGLSVLLAIMETVYVMTGRQIWRQMTKFWGTLFGINFVIGVATGIVMEFQFGMNWSYYSYYVGDIFGAPLAIEGLMAFFLEATFVGLFFFGWDKLSKVGHLVATWAVALGSNFSALWILIANGWMQNPVGSALNPQTMRMEITSFFDVVFNPVAQAKFVHTVSAGYVCASIFVLGVSAWYILKGRHIELAKRSMTVAASFGLASALSVVVLGDESGYLATENQKMKLAAIEGMWKTEPAPAAFTAFGFPDQEARETHFAVHIPWVMGLIGTRSLTTEIPGIDKLEQQAETRIRDGIKAYDALMQIRAVPAQGQVAQEVRTSFEDLGHDLGYALLLKRYVDDPRQASDEQIVQAARDTIPHVPTLFWSFRIMVGLGIFFILLTATFFWLSARRHLDKYPLLLRIAVLAIPLPWVAIELGWVVAEFGRQPWVIEGVLPTAAAVSSLGAGTVLLTIIGFGALYTVLIVIEMGLMIKAIKQGPEPDDEPEAILISETLVPAAE
;
A
#
# COMPACT_ATOMS: atom_id res chain seq x y z
N MET A 1 -15.51 6.11 29.91
CA MET A 1 -14.58 5.58 28.90
C MET A 1 -13.32 6.40 29.01
N GLU A 2 -12.28 5.88 29.64
CA GLU A 2 -10.95 6.45 29.46
C GLU A 2 -10.58 6.26 27.99
N LEU A 3 -10.17 7.35 27.34
CA LEU A 3 -9.74 7.30 25.95
C LEU A 3 -8.39 6.59 25.89
N ASP A 4 -8.36 5.37 25.34
CA ASP A 4 -7.13 4.63 25.12
C ASP A 4 -6.24 5.37 24.12
N ILE A 5 -5.06 5.79 24.57
CA ILE A 5 -4.08 6.51 23.75
C ILE A 5 -3.62 5.67 22.56
N VAL A 6 -3.54 4.35 22.71
CA VAL A 6 -3.11 3.45 21.63
C VAL A 6 -4.17 3.43 20.53
N ALA A 7 -5.45 3.28 20.90
CA ALA A 7 -6.55 3.33 19.96
C ALA A 7 -6.64 4.70 19.24
N LEU A 8 -6.45 5.81 19.96
CA LEU A 8 -6.44 7.14 19.36
C LEU A 8 -5.28 7.33 18.38
N SER A 9 -4.06 6.96 18.75
CA SER A 9 -2.88 7.07 17.88
C SER A 9 -3.00 6.20 16.63
N ARG A 10 -3.57 4.98 16.76
CA ARG A 10 -3.89 4.12 15.62
C ARG A 10 -4.94 4.75 14.72
N PHE A 11 -6.01 5.31 15.29
CA PHE A 11 -7.07 5.96 14.52
C PHE A 11 -6.54 7.19 13.78
N GLN A 12 -5.70 8.00 14.42
CA GLN A 12 -5.08 9.14 13.79
C GLN A 12 -4.20 8.74 12.60
N PHE A 13 -3.34 7.74 12.78
CA PHE A 13 -2.48 7.25 11.71
C PHE A 13 -3.30 6.64 10.57
N ALA A 14 -4.34 5.86 10.90
CA ALA A 14 -5.26 5.33 9.91
C ALA A 14 -5.97 6.43 9.11
N LEU A 15 -6.51 7.46 9.79
CA LEU A 15 -7.13 8.59 9.13
C LEU A 15 -6.18 9.25 8.12
N THR A 16 -4.96 9.58 8.56
CA THR A 16 -3.98 10.26 7.70
C THR A 16 -3.49 9.37 6.56
N ALA A 17 -3.22 8.09 6.81
CA ALA A 17 -2.75 7.15 5.80
C ALA A 17 -3.82 6.89 4.71
N LEU A 18 -5.06 6.62 5.11
CA LEU A 18 -6.17 6.39 4.16
C LEU A 18 -6.43 7.67 3.35
N TYR A 19 -6.43 8.85 3.97
CA TYR A 19 -6.56 10.11 3.23
C TYR A 19 -5.44 10.33 2.22
N HIS A 20 -4.19 10.11 2.63
CA HIS A 20 -3.05 10.26 1.73
C HIS A 20 -3.17 9.31 0.52
N PHE A 21 -3.60 8.07 0.77
CA PHE A 21 -3.74 7.06 -0.26
C PHE A 21 -4.96 7.25 -1.19
N LEU A 22 -5.79 8.27 -0.96
CA LEU A 22 -6.74 8.73 -1.98
C LEU A 22 -6.03 9.39 -3.17
N PHE A 23 -4.88 10.02 -2.96
CA PHE A 23 -4.20 10.81 -3.99
C PHE A 23 -3.05 10.03 -4.65
N VAL A 24 -2.33 9.21 -3.87
CA VAL A 24 -1.19 8.42 -4.34
C VAL A 24 -1.47 7.56 -5.58
N PRO A 25 -2.49 6.69 -5.63
CA PRO A 25 -2.69 5.78 -6.75
C PRO A 25 -2.98 6.52 -8.06
N LEU A 26 -3.67 7.65 -7.98
CA LEU A 26 -3.96 8.47 -9.16
C LEU A 26 -2.68 9.14 -9.70
N THR A 27 -1.80 9.63 -8.82
CA THR A 27 -0.47 10.15 -9.21
C THR A 27 0.37 9.06 -9.88
N LEU A 28 0.49 7.88 -9.26
CA LEU A 28 1.28 6.76 -9.78
C LEU A 28 0.84 6.34 -11.19
N GLY A 29 -0.47 6.22 -11.42
CA GLY A 29 -0.96 5.78 -12.71
C GLY A 29 -1.02 6.89 -13.77
N LEU A 30 -1.37 8.13 -13.39
CA LEU A 30 -1.40 9.23 -14.35
C LEU A 30 0.00 9.61 -14.84
N SER A 31 1.04 9.55 -13.99
CA SER A 31 2.40 9.87 -14.42
C SER A 31 2.86 8.96 -15.58
N VAL A 32 2.60 7.66 -15.49
CA VAL A 32 2.90 6.70 -16.56
C VAL A 32 2.00 6.90 -17.78
N LEU A 33 0.70 7.14 -17.59
CA LEU A 33 -0.22 7.42 -18.70
C LEU A 33 0.18 8.68 -19.48
N LEU A 34 0.62 9.74 -18.79
CA LEU A 34 1.15 10.96 -19.39
C LEU A 34 2.40 10.68 -20.20
N ALA A 35 3.34 9.92 -19.63
CA ALA A 35 4.57 9.52 -20.32
C ALA A 35 4.27 8.71 -21.59
N ILE A 36 3.27 7.80 -21.56
CA ILE A 36 2.81 7.05 -22.73
C ILE A 36 2.22 8.01 -23.78
N MET A 37 1.29 8.89 -23.40
CA MET A 37 0.64 9.83 -24.34
C MET A 37 1.66 10.75 -24.99
N GLU A 38 2.63 11.25 -24.22
CA GLU A 38 3.67 12.12 -24.73
C GLU A 38 4.68 11.37 -25.60
N THR A 39 5.01 10.12 -25.26
CA THR A 39 5.83 9.27 -26.14
C THR A 39 5.19 9.16 -27.52
N VAL A 40 3.87 8.90 -27.58
CA VAL A 40 3.14 8.82 -28.85
C VAL A 40 3.11 10.18 -29.56
N TYR A 41 3.01 11.29 -28.84
CA TYR A 41 3.16 12.63 -29.41
C TYR A 41 4.52 12.80 -30.08
N VAL A 42 5.62 12.54 -29.37
CA VAL A 42 6.98 12.70 -29.92
C VAL A 42 7.22 11.80 -31.13
N MET A 43 6.71 10.56 -31.12
CA MET A 43 6.85 9.63 -32.23
C MET A 43 6.00 9.99 -33.46
N THR A 44 4.81 10.57 -33.27
CA THR A 44 3.84 10.78 -34.36
C THR A 44 3.71 12.21 -34.83
N GLY A 45 4.16 13.19 -34.02
CA GLY A 45 4.00 14.62 -34.28
C GLY A 45 2.54 15.12 -34.27
N ARG A 46 1.56 14.29 -33.88
CA ARG A 46 0.15 14.67 -33.90
C ARG A 46 -0.22 15.47 -32.66
N GLN A 47 -0.63 16.73 -32.85
CA GLN A 47 -0.91 17.68 -31.76
C GLN A 47 -1.99 17.22 -30.77
N ILE A 48 -2.94 16.40 -31.19
CA ILE A 48 -3.95 15.83 -30.27
C ILE A 48 -3.33 15.08 -29.09
N TRP A 49 -2.17 14.44 -29.26
CA TRP A 49 -1.48 13.76 -28.16
C TRP A 49 -0.84 14.74 -27.18
N ARG A 50 -0.29 15.86 -27.68
CA ARG A 50 0.18 16.98 -26.84
C ARG A 50 -0.97 17.55 -26.01
N GLN A 51 -2.10 17.82 -26.66
CA GLN A 51 -3.33 18.30 -26.02
C GLN A 51 -3.82 17.33 -24.94
N MET A 52 -3.80 16.02 -25.22
CA MET A 52 -4.12 14.98 -24.25
C MET A 52 -3.19 15.02 -23.04
N THR A 53 -1.86 15.06 -23.26
CA THR A 53 -0.87 15.12 -22.18
C THR A 53 -1.07 16.37 -21.32
N LYS A 54 -1.28 17.55 -21.92
CA LYS A 54 -1.55 18.79 -21.17
C LYS A 54 -2.82 18.68 -20.32
N PHE A 55 -3.93 18.21 -20.90
CA PHE A 55 -5.21 18.09 -20.19
C PHE A 55 -5.14 17.11 -19.00
N TRP A 56 -4.66 15.89 -19.23
CA TRP A 56 -4.49 14.92 -18.14
C TRP A 56 -3.42 15.38 -17.14
N GLY A 57 -2.43 16.16 -17.61
CA GLY A 57 -1.41 16.80 -16.79
C GLY A 57 -2.02 17.80 -15.81
N THR A 58 -3.02 18.56 -16.20
CA THR A 58 -3.75 19.46 -15.29
C THR A 58 -4.41 18.68 -14.14
N LEU A 59 -5.09 17.57 -14.45
CA LEU A 59 -5.73 16.74 -13.42
C LEU A 59 -4.69 16.07 -12.51
N PHE A 60 -3.59 15.58 -13.10
CA PHE A 60 -2.43 15.09 -12.35
C PHE A 60 -1.89 16.14 -11.39
N GLY A 61 -1.70 17.39 -11.83
CA GLY A 61 -1.19 18.48 -11.00
C GLY A 61 -2.09 18.83 -9.82
N ILE A 62 -3.42 18.86 -10.04
CA ILE A 62 -4.40 19.10 -8.96
C ILE A 62 -4.27 18.02 -7.88
N ASN A 63 -4.25 16.75 -8.29
CA ASN A 63 -4.12 15.61 -7.37
C ASN A 63 -2.75 15.57 -6.67
N PHE A 64 -1.67 15.83 -7.43
CA PHE A 64 -0.29 15.76 -6.98
C PHE A 64 -0.01 16.71 -5.81
N VAL A 65 -0.47 17.96 -5.89
CA VAL A 65 -0.25 18.97 -4.83
C VAL A 65 -0.82 18.52 -3.50
N ILE A 66 -2.00 17.90 -3.49
CA ILE A 66 -2.64 17.39 -2.27
C ILE A 66 -1.93 16.12 -1.77
N GLY A 67 -1.48 15.26 -2.69
CA GLY A 67 -0.63 14.11 -2.37
C GLY A 67 0.63 14.52 -1.61
N VAL A 68 1.36 15.53 -2.09
CA VAL A 68 2.56 16.06 -1.42
C VAL A 68 2.21 16.60 -0.03
N ALA A 69 1.16 17.43 0.09
CA ALA A 69 0.76 18.02 1.36
C ALA A 69 0.40 16.96 2.42
N THR A 70 -0.29 15.89 2.02
CA THR A 70 -0.67 14.80 2.92
C THR A 70 0.51 13.88 3.26
N GLY A 71 1.44 13.67 2.31
CA GLY A 71 2.65 12.87 2.51
C GLY A 71 3.60 13.47 3.55
N ILE A 72 3.76 14.80 3.57
CA ILE A 72 4.55 15.50 4.59
C ILE A 72 4.03 15.19 6.00
N VAL A 73 2.71 15.16 6.18
CA VAL A 73 2.13 14.86 7.50
C VAL A 73 2.40 13.42 7.91
N MET A 74 2.31 12.46 6.97
CA MET A 74 2.63 11.05 7.22
C MET A 74 4.07 10.87 7.72
N GLU A 75 5.04 11.51 7.05
CA GLU A 75 6.46 11.42 7.42
C GLU A 75 6.69 11.87 8.88
N PHE A 76 6.13 13.01 9.29
CA PHE A 76 6.26 13.50 10.65
C PHE A 76 5.49 12.67 11.70
N GLN A 77 4.42 11.97 11.31
CA GLN A 77 3.65 11.18 12.26
C GLN A 77 4.44 10.00 12.85
N PHE A 78 5.39 9.42 12.10
CA PHE A 78 6.30 8.40 12.64
C PHE A 78 7.09 8.93 13.84
N GLY A 79 7.59 10.16 13.78
CA GLY A 79 8.35 10.77 14.88
C GLY A 79 7.49 11.26 16.04
N MET A 80 6.30 11.83 15.77
CA MET A 80 5.46 12.45 16.80
C MET A 80 4.69 11.43 17.64
N ASN A 81 3.96 10.51 16.99
CA ASN A 81 3.02 9.62 17.66
C ASN A 81 3.57 8.22 17.93
N TRP A 82 4.70 7.89 17.29
CA TRP A 82 5.34 6.58 17.33
C TRP A 82 6.81 6.71 17.69
N SER A 83 7.12 7.40 18.79
CA SER A 83 8.51 7.70 19.17
C SER A 83 9.31 6.45 19.57
N TYR A 84 8.70 5.50 20.29
CA TYR A 84 9.37 4.25 20.64
C TYR A 84 9.60 3.39 19.41
N TYR A 85 8.64 3.34 18.47
CA TYR A 85 8.85 2.73 17.16
C TYR A 85 10.06 3.34 16.44
N SER A 86 10.11 4.66 16.31
CA SER A 86 11.18 5.38 15.62
C SER A 86 12.55 5.11 16.27
N TYR A 87 12.62 5.00 17.59
CA TYR A 87 13.83 4.60 18.30
C TYR A 87 14.19 3.13 18.06
N TYR A 88 13.21 2.23 18.17
CA TYR A 88 13.41 0.78 18.18
C TYR A 88 13.81 0.24 16.81
N VAL A 89 13.33 0.81 15.70
CA VAL A 89 13.62 0.34 14.34
C VAL A 89 14.21 1.40 13.41
N GLY A 90 14.56 2.57 13.92
CA GLY A 90 15.01 3.70 13.10
C GLY A 90 16.23 3.40 12.22
N ASP A 91 17.11 2.50 12.65
CA ASP A 91 18.29 2.09 11.87
C ASP A 91 17.90 1.33 10.59
N ILE A 92 16.83 0.52 10.64
CA ILE A 92 16.34 -0.24 9.48
C ILE A 92 15.32 0.59 8.68
N PHE A 93 14.30 1.10 9.36
CA PHE A 93 13.15 1.75 8.73
C PHE A 93 13.49 3.14 8.20
N GLY A 94 14.35 3.89 8.89
CA GLY A 94 14.73 5.25 8.50
C GLY A 94 15.57 5.31 7.23
N ALA A 95 16.37 4.27 6.94
CA ALA A 95 17.25 4.25 5.78
C ALA A 95 16.48 4.27 4.44
N PRO A 96 15.49 3.39 4.18
CA PRO A 96 14.63 3.47 3.00
C PRO A 96 13.91 4.82 2.85
N LEU A 97 13.37 5.38 3.94
CA LEU A 97 12.68 6.68 3.91
C LEU A 97 13.65 7.83 3.53
N ALA A 98 14.89 7.81 4.03
CA ALA A 98 15.89 8.80 3.66
C ALA A 98 16.30 8.68 2.18
N ILE A 99 16.48 7.45 1.69
CA ILE A 99 16.81 7.19 0.28
C ILE A 99 15.65 7.58 -0.63
N GLU A 100 14.41 7.33 -0.22
CA GLU A 100 13.21 7.80 -0.90
C GLU A 100 13.27 9.32 -1.14
N GLY A 101 13.55 10.09 -0.09
CA GLY A 101 13.67 11.55 -0.19
C GLY A 101 14.76 11.98 -1.16
N LEU A 102 15.95 11.39 -1.06
CA LEU A 102 17.11 11.76 -1.87
C LEU A 102 16.98 11.35 -3.35
N MET A 103 16.38 10.19 -3.62
CA MET A 103 16.35 9.60 -4.96
C MET A 103 15.05 9.86 -5.71
N ALA A 104 13.91 9.69 -5.03
CA ALA A 104 12.59 9.74 -5.66
C ALA A 104 11.97 11.14 -5.58
N PHE A 105 11.87 11.71 -4.37
CA PHE A 105 11.20 13.01 -4.19
C PHE A 105 11.92 14.14 -4.93
N PHE A 106 13.26 14.20 -4.86
CA PHE A 106 14.00 15.19 -5.63
C PHE A 106 13.80 15.04 -7.14
N LEU A 107 13.78 13.80 -7.65
CA LEU A 107 13.57 13.54 -9.08
C LEU A 107 12.16 14.00 -9.50
N GLU A 108 11.14 13.54 -8.79
CA GLU A 108 9.75 13.87 -9.10
C GLU A 108 9.47 15.37 -8.95
N ALA A 109 9.83 15.98 -7.81
CA ALA A 109 9.55 17.39 -7.52
C ALA A 109 10.31 18.35 -8.45
N THR A 110 11.50 17.98 -8.92
CA THR A 110 12.25 18.81 -9.90
C THR A 110 11.62 18.71 -11.28
N PHE A 111 11.39 17.48 -11.76
CA PHE A 111 10.94 17.27 -13.13
C PHE A 111 9.46 17.55 -13.33
N VAL A 112 8.62 17.53 -12.27
CA VAL A 112 7.21 17.95 -12.39
C VAL A 112 7.09 19.44 -12.69
N GLY A 113 7.97 20.28 -12.14
CA GLY A 113 8.05 21.69 -12.50
C GLY A 113 8.42 21.86 -13.98
N LEU A 114 9.39 21.09 -14.45
CA LEU A 114 9.77 21.09 -15.87
C LEU A 114 8.66 20.56 -16.78
N PHE A 115 7.88 19.58 -16.35
CA PHE A 115 6.72 19.06 -17.09
C PHE A 115 5.62 20.12 -17.30
N PHE A 116 5.35 20.96 -16.30
CA PHE A 116 4.31 22.00 -16.43
C PHE A 116 4.80 23.23 -17.20
N PHE A 117 6.03 23.67 -16.95
CA PHE A 117 6.54 24.95 -17.47
C PHE A 117 7.52 24.81 -18.64
N GLY A 118 7.90 23.58 -19.00
CA GLY A 118 8.92 23.30 -20.00
C GLY A 118 8.43 23.20 -21.44
N TRP A 119 7.12 23.21 -21.71
CA TRP A 119 6.55 23.00 -23.05
C TRP A 119 7.13 23.90 -24.14
N ASP A 120 7.45 25.16 -23.80
CA ASP A 120 8.01 26.15 -24.74
C ASP A 120 9.49 26.44 -24.48
N LYS A 121 10.14 25.68 -23.59
CA LYS A 121 11.53 25.86 -23.15
C LYS A 121 12.42 24.64 -23.42
N LEU A 122 11.82 23.46 -23.60
CA LEU A 122 12.50 22.19 -23.83
C LEU A 122 12.15 21.63 -25.19
N SER A 123 13.13 21.00 -25.86
CA SER A 123 12.84 20.21 -27.06
C SER A 123 11.82 19.12 -26.75
N LYS A 124 11.08 18.62 -27.74
CA LYS A 124 10.09 17.54 -27.52
C LYS A 124 10.67 16.34 -26.78
N VAL A 125 11.90 15.96 -27.12
CA VAL A 125 12.61 14.86 -26.46
C VAL A 125 13.02 15.26 -25.04
N GLY A 126 13.49 16.49 -24.84
CA GLY A 126 13.81 17.00 -23.50
C GLY A 126 12.60 17.05 -22.57
N HIS A 127 11.44 17.45 -23.08
CA HIS A 127 10.19 17.43 -22.34
C HIS A 127 9.73 15.99 -22.04
N LEU A 128 9.82 15.09 -23.02
CA LEU A 128 9.50 13.68 -22.82
C LEU A 128 10.38 13.02 -21.75
N VAL A 129 11.67 13.33 -21.72
CA VAL A 129 12.59 12.87 -20.66
C VAL A 129 12.14 13.38 -19.29
N ALA A 130 11.70 14.63 -19.19
CA ALA A 130 11.14 15.16 -17.95
C ALA A 130 9.89 14.40 -17.51
N THR A 131 8.98 14.09 -18.43
CA THR A 131 7.75 13.34 -18.13
C THR A 131 8.05 11.91 -17.66
N TRP A 132 9.00 11.22 -18.28
CA TRP A 132 9.45 9.90 -17.82
C TRP A 132 10.20 9.98 -16.48
N ALA A 133 10.97 11.03 -16.22
CA ALA A 133 11.62 11.25 -14.93
C ALA A 133 10.60 11.44 -13.80
N VAL A 134 9.49 12.15 -14.05
CA VAL A 134 8.35 12.22 -13.11
C VAL A 134 7.79 10.81 -12.85
N ALA A 135 7.48 10.05 -13.90
CA ALA A 135 6.91 8.71 -13.76
C ALA A 135 7.83 7.73 -13.00
N LEU A 136 9.14 7.79 -13.27
CA LEU A 136 10.15 7.00 -12.55
C LEU A 136 10.30 7.45 -11.10
N GLY A 137 10.29 8.76 -10.84
CA GLY A 137 10.32 9.33 -9.50
C GLY A 137 9.16 8.83 -8.64
N SER A 138 7.92 8.93 -9.14
CA SER A 138 6.74 8.43 -8.41
C SER A 138 6.85 6.93 -8.10
N ASN A 139 7.36 6.13 -9.04
CA ASN A 139 7.52 4.69 -8.86
C ASN A 139 8.66 4.32 -7.91
N PHE A 140 9.76 5.06 -7.93
CA PHE A 140 10.84 4.86 -6.97
C PHE A 140 10.44 5.26 -5.56
N SER A 141 9.55 6.25 -5.41
CA SER A 141 8.96 6.55 -4.11
C SER A 141 8.16 5.36 -3.60
N ALA A 142 7.24 4.84 -4.42
CA ALA A 142 6.49 3.64 -4.09
C ALA A 142 7.40 2.44 -3.75
N LEU A 143 8.53 2.26 -4.44
CA LEU A 143 9.49 1.21 -4.15
C LEU A 143 10.06 1.31 -2.74
N TRP A 144 10.63 2.46 -2.36
CA TRP A 144 11.30 2.62 -1.08
C TRP A 144 10.34 2.58 0.11
N ILE A 145 9.17 3.20 -0.03
CA ILE A 145 8.17 3.16 1.05
C ILE A 145 7.59 1.74 1.23
N LEU A 146 7.46 0.96 0.15
CA LEU A 146 6.99 -0.42 0.22
C LEU A 146 8.08 -1.41 0.63
N ILE A 147 9.36 -1.08 0.45
CA ILE A 147 10.47 -1.79 1.13
C ILE A 147 10.35 -1.60 2.64
N ALA A 148 10.16 -0.36 3.09
CA ALA A 148 10.00 -0.07 4.52
C ALA A 148 8.79 -0.81 5.10
N ASN A 149 7.62 -0.70 4.45
CA ASN A 149 6.40 -1.39 4.88
C ASN A 149 6.47 -2.92 4.74
N GLY A 150 7.10 -3.44 3.69
CA GLY A 150 7.33 -4.87 3.50
C GLY A 150 8.20 -5.47 4.59
N TRP A 151 9.22 -4.73 5.04
CA TRP A 151 10.02 -5.10 6.21
C TRP A 151 9.21 -5.14 7.50
N MET A 152 8.26 -4.22 7.72
CA MET A 152 7.36 -4.27 8.88
C MET A 152 6.51 -5.56 8.91
N GLN A 153 6.27 -6.17 7.75
CA GLN A 153 5.47 -7.38 7.58
C GLN A 153 6.32 -8.65 7.65
N ASN A 154 7.62 -8.57 7.35
CA ASN A 154 8.58 -9.66 7.40
C ASN A 154 9.99 -9.10 7.72
N PRO A 155 10.41 -9.02 9.00
CA PRO A 155 11.58 -8.24 9.43
C PRO A 155 12.93 -8.95 9.21
N VAL A 156 13.22 -9.34 7.96
CA VAL A 156 14.50 -9.96 7.57
C VAL A 156 15.66 -8.97 7.57
N GLY A 157 16.90 -9.46 7.60
CA GLY A 157 18.11 -8.62 7.52
C GLY A 157 18.34 -7.72 8.73
N SER A 158 17.78 -8.07 9.89
CA SER A 158 17.87 -7.29 11.13
C SER A 158 17.97 -8.17 12.37
N ALA A 159 18.56 -7.66 13.45
CA ALA A 159 18.64 -8.34 14.74
C ALA A 159 18.53 -7.35 15.89
N LEU A 160 17.94 -7.77 17.01
CA LEU A 160 17.91 -6.98 18.23
C LEU A 160 19.30 -6.93 18.86
N ASN A 161 19.78 -5.73 19.18
CA ASN A 161 20.96 -5.54 20.00
C ASN A 161 20.54 -5.30 21.48
N PRO A 162 20.84 -6.24 22.40
CA PRO A 162 20.47 -6.14 23.82
C PRO A 162 21.03 -4.92 24.55
N GLN A 163 22.15 -4.34 24.06
CA GLN A 163 22.80 -3.21 24.70
C GLN A 163 22.15 -1.89 24.30
N THR A 164 21.89 -1.72 23.01
CA THR A 164 21.27 -0.51 22.45
C THR A 164 19.75 -0.57 22.50
N MET A 165 19.14 -1.72 22.80
CA MET A 165 17.69 -1.91 22.89
C MET A 165 16.93 -1.48 21.64
N ARG A 166 17.54 -1.70 20.48
CA ARG A 166 16.99 -1.43 19.15
C ARG A 166 17.34 -2.55 18.19
N MET A 167 16.54 -2.70 17.16
CA MET A 167 16.87 -3.51 15.99
C MET A 167 17.96 -2.79 15.20
N GLU A 168 18.97 -3.52 14.77
CA GLU A 168 20.07 -3.03 13.93
C GLU A 168 20.12 -3.82 12.62
N ILE A 169 20.53 -3.17 11.53
CA ILE A 169 20.66 -3.83 10.22
C ILE A 169 21.80 -4.86 10.29
N THR A 170 21.53 -6.11 9.93
CA THR A 170 22.55 -7.14 9.71
C THR A 170 22.88 -7.29 8.22
N SER A 171 21.90 -7.08 7.34
CA SER A 171 22.06 -7.16 5.89
C SER A 171 21.08 -6.22 5.19
N PHE A 172 21.61 -5.10 4.66
CA PHE A 172 20.81 -4.16 3.89
C PHE A 172 20.24 -4.79 2.61
N PHE A 173 20.99 -5.72 2.00
CA PHE A 173 20.55 -6.43 0.80
C PHE A 173 19.28 -7.24 1.06
N ASP A 174 19.21 -7.96 2.18
CA ASP A 174 18.03 -8.77 2.53
C ASP A 174 16.81 -7.89 2.83
N VAL A 175 17.01 -6.70 3.38
CA VAL A 175 15.93 -5.71 3.58
C VAL A 175 15.37 -5.23 2.25
N VAL A 176 16.24 -4.86 1.29
CA VAL A 176 15.83 -4.36 -0.03
C VAL A 176 15.15 -5.44 -0.88
N PHE A 177 15.71 -6.66 -0.89
CA PHE A 177 15.20 -7.78 -1.68
C PHE A 177 14.22 -8.68 -0.90
N ASN A 178 13.64 -8.16 0.18
CA ASN A 178 12.61 -8.85 0.94
C ASN A 178 11.45 -9.28 0.01
N PRO A 179 11.11 -10.57 -0.08
CA PRO A 179 10.09 -11.06 -1.01
C PRO A 179 8.71 -10.41 -0.78
N VAL A 180 8.37 -10.10 0.48
CA VAL A 180 7.13 -9.41 0.82
C VAL A 180 7.12 -7.97 0.28
N ALA A 181 8.26 -7.27 0.34
CA ALA A 181 8.41 -5.93 -0.23
C ALA A 181 8.24 -5.95 -1.75
N GLN A 182 8.86 -6.93 -2.44
CA GLN A 182 8.78 -7.06 -3.89
C GLN A 182 7.34 -7.31 -4.36
N ALA A 183 6.64 -8.27 -3.72
CA ALA A 183 5.24 -8.54 -4.02
C ALA A 183 4.33 -7.33 -3.73
N LYS A 184 4.51 -6.67 -2.58
CA LYS A 184 3.77 -5.45 -2.23
C LYS A 184 4.02 -4.32 -3.23
N PHE A 185 5.26 -4.10 -3.63
CA PHE A 185 5.64 -3.07 -4.59
C PHE A 185 4.86 -3.21 -5.89
N VAL A 186 5.00 -4.36 -6.55
CA VAL A 186 4.37 -4.57 -7.86
C VAL A 186 2.85 -4.58 -7.75
N HIS A 187 2.28 -5.19 -6.70
CA HIS A 187 0.83 -5.21 -6.49
C HIS A 187 0.25 -3.80 -6.29
N THR A 188 0.87 -2.99 -5.42
CA THR A 188 0.39 -1.64 -5.07
C THR A 188 0.53 -0.68 -6.23
N VAL A 189 1.67 -0.70 -6.92
CA VAL A 189 1.91 0.13 -8.09
C VAL A 189 0.93 -0.23 -9.22
N SER A 190 0.75 -1.53 -9.49
CA SER A 190 -0.22 -1.98 -10.50
C SER A 190 -1.65 -1.58 -10.13
N ALA A 191 -2.01 -1.56 -8.85
CA ALA A 191 -3.33 -1.08 -8.40
C ALA A 191 -3.50 0.43 -8.64
N GLY A 192 -2.45 1.23 -8.45
CA GLY A 192 -2.41 2.64 -8.85
C GLY A 192 -2.62 2.83 -10.36
N TYR A 193 -1.99 1.98 -11.17
CA TYR A 193 -2.16 2.00 -12.61
C TYR A 193 -3.58 1.67 -13.06
N VAL A 194 -4.22 0.69 -12.41
CA VAL A 194 -5.65 0.40 -12.61
C VAL A 194 -6.50 1.61 -12.22
N CYS A 195 -6.24 2.23 -11.06
CA CYS A 195 -6.97 3.40 -10.58
C CYS A 195 -6.97 4.52 -11.63
N ALA A 196 -5.80 4.96 -12.09
CA ALA A 196 -5.70 6.01 -13.10
C ALA A 196 -6.32 5.60 -14.45
N SER A 197 -6.19 4.33 -14.85
CA SER A 197 -6.80 3.82 -16.08
C SER A 197 -8.32 3.88 -16.03
N ILE A 198 -8.93 3.44 -14.93
CA ILE A 198 -10.38 3.52 -14.73
C ILE A 198 -10.83 4.97 -14.63
N PHE A 199 -10.06 5.85 -13.99
CA PHE A 199 -10.34 7.29 -13.96
C PHE A 199 -10.37 7.91 -15.36
N VAL A 200 -9.31 7.70 -16.16
CA VAL A 200 -9.22 8.21 -17.55
C VAL A 200 -10.34 7.61 -18.41
N LEU A 201 -10.61 6.31 -18.28
CA LEU A 201 -11.69 5.62 -18.98
C LEU A 201 -13.07 6.20 -18.63
N GLY A 202 -13.36 6.39 -17.34
CA GLY A 202 -14.63 6.89 -16.85
C GLY A 202 -14.88 8.35 -17.25
N VAL A 203 -13.90 9.23 -17.09
CA VAL A 203 -14.00 10.64 -17.53
C VAL A 203 -14.17 10.72 -19.04
N SER A 204 -13.44 9.91 -19.82
CA SER A 204 -13.60 9.87 -21.28
C SER A 204 -14.96 9.32 -21.70
N ALA A 205 -15.47 8.30 -21.00
CA ALA A 205 -16.82 7.78 -21.25
C ALA A 205 -17.91 8.83 -20.97
N TRP A 206 -17.72 9.66 -19.92
CA TRP A 206 -18.59 10.79 -19.64
C TRP A 206 -18.60 11.82 -20.78
N TYR A 207 -17.43 12.15 -21.35
CA TYR A 207 -17.35 13.04 -22.51
C TYR A 207 -18.12 12.50 -23.72
N ILE A 208 -17.98 11.20 -24.03
CA ILE A 208 -18.74 10.57 -25.13
C ILE A 208 -20.25 10.62 -24.86
N LEU A 209 -20.70 10.30 -23.64
CA LEU A 209 -22.11 10.38 -23.25
C LEU A 209 -22.68 11.81 -23.35
N LYS A 210 -21.83 12.83 -23.21
CA LYS A 210 -22.21 14.24 -23.35
C LYS A 210 -22.03 14.79 -24.77
N GLY A 211 -21.54 14.01 -25.73
CA GLY A 211 -21.29 14.48 -27.07
C GLY A 211 -20.12 15.47 -27.17
N ARG A 212 -19.18 15.46 -26.22
CA ARG A 212 -18.07 16.43 -26.11
C ARG A 212 -16.72 15.75 -26.33
N HIS A 213 -15.76 16.48 -26.90
CA HIS A 213 -14.35 16.07 -27.02
C HIS A 213 -14.14 14.62 -27.52
N ILE A 214 -14.99 14.16 -28.44
CA ILE A 214 -15.11 12.73 -28.82
C ILE A 214 -13.78 12.14 -29.30
N GLU A 215 -13.04 12.91 -30.09
CA GLU A 215 -11.76 12.50 -30.64
C GLU A 215 -10.70 12.23 -29.56
N LEU A 216 -10.62 13.12 -28.57
CA LEU A 216 -9.72 12.99 -27.44
C LEU A 216 -10.18 11.82 -26.56
N ALA A 217 -11.46 11.78 -26.23
CA ALA A 217 -12.06 10.75 -25.40
C ALA A 217 -11.79 9.34 -25.94
N LYS A 218 -12.02 9.08 -27.23
CA LYS A 218 -11.77 7.75 -27.82
C LYS A 218 -10.31 7.32 -27.75
N ARG A 219 -9.37 8.25 -27.93
CA ARG A 219 -7.92 7.97 -27.84
C ARG A 219 -7.49 7.74 -26.39
N SER A 220 -7.96 8.58 -25.47
CA SER A 220 -7.76 8.39 -24.03
C SER A 220 -8.31 7.05 -23.53
N MET A 221 -9.52 6.66 -23.93
CA MET A 221 -10.10 5.35 -23.60
C MET A 221 -9.27 4.19 -24.15
N THR A 222 -8.68 4.34 -25.33
CA THR A 222 -7.86 3.27 -25.93
C THR A 222 -6.58 3.04 -25.14
N VAL A 223 -5.88 4.11 -24.76
CA VAL A 223 -4.67 4.02 -23.92
C VAL A 223 -5.05 3.45 -22.55
N ALA A 224 -6.07 4.00 -21.91
CA ALA A 224 -6.52 3.58 -20.59
C ALA A 224 -7.02 2.13 -20.55
N ALA A 225 -7.76 1.66 -21.56
CA ALA A 225 -8.22 0.28 -21.59
C ALA A 225 -7.07 -0.72 -21.80
N SER A 226 -6.09 -0.38 -22.65
CA SER A 226 -4.94 -1.24 -22.92
C SER A 226 -4.00 -1.32 -21.71
N PHE A 227 -3.62 -0.17 -21.17
CA PHE A 227 -2.76 -0.09 -19.99
C PHE A 227 -3.47 -0.63 -18.74
N GLY A 228 -4.75 -0.30 -18.57
CA GLY A 228 -5.58 -0.79 -17.47
C GLY A 228 -5.77 -2.30 -17.49
N LEU A 229 -5.91 -2.93 -18.66
CA LEU A 229 -6.00 -4.39 -18.76
C LEU A 229 -4.68 -5.06 -18.34
N ALA A 230 -3.55 -4.58 -18.87
CA ALA A 230 -2.23 -5.11 -18.49
C ALA A 230 -1.99 -4.95 -16.98
N SER A 231 -2.38 -3.80 -16.42
CA SER A 231 -2.24 -3.50 -15.00
C SER A 231 -3.17 -4.35 -14.14
N ALA A 232 -4.43 -4.53 -14.53
CA ALA A 232 -5.40 -5.34 -13.78
C ALA A 232 -5.01 -6.82 -13.74
N LEU A 233 -4.45 -7.35 -14.83
CA LEU A 233 -3.88 -8.70 -14.86
C LEU A 233 -2.66 -8.80 -13.92
N SER A 234 -1.77 -7.80 -13.95
CA SER A 234 -0.62 -7.71 -13.04
C SER A 234 -1.05 -7.71 -11.57
N VAL A 235 -2.06 -6.89 -11.19
CA VAL A 235 -2.59 -6.83 -9.81
C VAL A 235 -3.03 -8.19 -9.31
N VAL A 236 -3.76 -8.98 -10.12
CA VAL A 236 -4.28 -10.28 -9.67
C VAL A 236 -3.18 -11.31 -9.51
N VAL A 237 -2.25 -11.41 -10.45
CA VAL A 237 -1.13 -12.36 -10.35
C VAL A 237 -0.25 -12.05 -9.14
N LEU A 238 0.05 -10.77 -8.91
CA LEU A 238 0.88 -10.36 -7.78
C LEU A 238 0.10 -10.36 -6.46
N GLY A 239 -1.23 -10.28 -6.52
CA GLY A 239 -2.11 -10.47 -5.38
C GLY A 239 -2.12 -11.93 -4.90
N ASP A 240 -2.15 -12.87 -5.84
CA ASP A 240 -1.97 -14.30 -5.57
C ASP A 240 -0.60 -14.58 -4.93
N GLU A 241 0.47 -14.01 -5.46
CA GLU A 241 1.80 -14.16 -4.87
C GLU A 241 1.93 -13.54 -3.47
N SER A 242 1.33 -12.38 -3.25
CA SER A 242 1.23 -11.75 -1.92
C SER A 242 0.45 -12.63 -0.93
N GLY A 243 -0.64 -13.26 -1.39
CA GLY A 243 -1.41 -14.23 -0.60
C GLY A 243 -0.61 -15.49 -0.24
N TYR A 244 0.16 -16.02 -1.19
CA TYR A 244 1.07 -17.14 -0.98
C TYR A 244 2.13 -16.80 0.08
N LEU A 245 2.82 -15.66 -0.04
CA LEU A 245 3.83 -15.22 0.93
C LEU A 245 3.25 -14.96 2.34
N ALA A 246 1.98 -14.55 2.43
CA ALA A 246 1.30 -14.42 3.71
C ALA A 246 1.12 -15.78 4.42
N THR A 247 1.08 -16.90 3.69
CA THR A 247 1.00 -18.24 4.29
C THR A 247 2.30 -18.65 4.99
N GLU A 248 3.43 -18.09 4.56
CA GLU A 248 4.74 -18.36 5.15
C GLU A 248 4.96 -17.49 6.38
N ASN A 249 4.71 -16.18 6.24
CA ASN A 249 5.14 -15.18 7.23
C ASN A 249 4.01 -14.66 8.13
N GLN A 250 2.74 -14.75 7.72
CA GLN A 250 1.58 -14.16 8.42
C GLN A 250 0.34 -15.04 8.41
N LYS A 251 0.48 -16.23 8.97
CA LYS A 251 -0.56 -17.27 8.97
C LYS A 251 -1.87 -16.82 9.63
N MET A 252 -1.80 -16.01 10.68
CA MET A 252 -3.00 -15.50 11.35
C MET A 252 -3.81 -14.57 10.44
N LYS A 253 -3.15 -13.70 9.67
CA LYS A 253 -3.80 -12.86 8.67
C LYS A 253 -4.51 -13.71 7.63
N LEU A 254 -3.84 -14.73 7.10
CA LEU A 254 -4.41 -15.65 6.11
C LEU A 254 -5.66 -16.37 6.66
N ALA A 255 -5.55 -16.95 7.85
CA ALA A 255 -6.66 -17.66 8.48
C ALA A 255 -7.84 -16.73 8.78
N ALA A 256 -7.56 -15.49 9.18
CA ALA A 256 -8.58 -14.47 9.43
C ALA A 256 -9.24 -13.96 8.15
N ILE A 257 -8.50 -13.77 7.05
CA ILE A 257 -9.15 -13.45 5.77
C ILE A 257 -10.01 -14.63 5.34
N GLU A 258 -9.57 -15.88 5.39
CA GLU A 258 -10.41 -17.00 4.92
C GLU A 258 -11.55 -17.40 5.88
N GLY A 259 -11.57 -16.88 7.11
CA GLY A 259 -12.53 -17.28 8.14
C GLY A 259 -12.30 -18.72 8.62
N MET A 260 -11.03 -19.15 8.66
CA MET A 260 -10.59 -20.49 9.02
C MET A 260 -10.42 -20.63 10.53
N TRP A 261 -11.51 -20.97 11.23
CA TRP A 261 -11.47 -21.15 12.68
C TRP A 261 -10.66 -22.39 13.09
N LYS A 262 -10.84 -23.49 12.35
CA LYS A 262 -10.14 -24.76 12.54
C LYS A 262 -9.12 -24.99 11.43
N THR A 263 -8.16 -25.89 11.69
CA THR A 263 -7.18 -26.30 10.68
C THR A 263 -7.89 -26.99 9.52
N GLU A 264 -7.65 -26.51 8.31
CA GLU A 264 -8.29 -27.03 7.11
C GLU A 264 -7.49 -28.21 6.56
N PRO A 265 -8.13 -29.36 6.31
CA PRO A 265 -7.47 -30.51 5.72
C PRO A 265 -7.07 -30.22 4.28
N ALA A 266 -5.99 -30.85 3.83
CA ALA A 266 -5.58 -30.76 2.44
C ALA A 266 -6.48 -31.62 1.53
N PRO A 267 -6.84 -31.14 0.32
CA PRO A 267 -6.66 -29.78 -0.20
C PRO A 267 -7.70 -28.78 0.35
N ALA A 268 -7.22 -27.67 0.94
CA ALA A 268 -8.08 -26.67 1.56
C ALA A 268 -9.01 -25.96 0.54
N ALA A 269 -10.24 -25.66 0.98
CA ALA A 269 -11.23 -24.94 0.18
C ALA A 269 -11.13 -23.42 0.38
N PHE A 270 -11.51 -22.66 -0.64
CA PHE A 270 -11.60 -21.19 -0.58
C PHE A 270 -12.98 -20.75 -0.14
N THR A 271 -13.09 -19.83 0.82
CA THR A 271 -14.38 -19.35 1.32
C THR A 271 -14.84 -18.12 0.53
N ALA A 272 -15.61 -18.37 -0.54
CA ALA A 272 -16.07 -17.33 -1.47
C ALA A 272 -17.10 -16.38 -0.83
N PHE A 273 -17.93 -16.88 0.08
CA PHE A 273 -18.95 -16.11 0.79
C PHE A 273 -19.21 -16.71 2.17
N GLY A 274 -19.66 -15.89 3.12
CA GLY A 274 -20.02 -16.33 4.47
C GLY A 274 -20.12 -15.14 5.42
N PHE A 275 -20.64 -15.38 6.62
CA PHE A 275 -20.68 -14.39 7.71
C PHE A 275 -19.88 -14.93 8.89
N PRO A 276 -18.60 -14.51 9.05
CA PRO A 276 -17.80 -14.91 10.20
C PRO A 276 -18.40 -14.34 11.49
N ASP A 277 -18.55 -15.20 12.48
CA ASP A 277 -18.89 -14.83 13.85
C ASP A 277 -17.68 -15.14 14.75
N GLN A 278 -17.08 -14.08 15.28
CA GLN A 278 -15.87 -14.18 16.09
C GLN A 278 -16.14 -14.65 17.52
N GLU A 279 -17.34 -14.42 18.05
CA GLU A 279 -17.73 -14.91 19.38
C GLU A 279 -18.04 -16.40 19.31
N ALA A 280 -18.77 -16.84 18.29
CA ALA A 280 -19.09 -18.25 18.06
C ALA A 280 -17.92 -19.06 17.50
N ARG A 281 -16.87 -18.40 16.98
CA ARG A 281 -15.72 -19.01 16.28
C ARG A 281 -16.17 -19.92 15.13
N GLU A 282 -17.12 -19.45 14.35
CA GLU A 282 -17.60 -20.15 13.16
C GLU A 282 -17.96 -19.17 12.03
N THR A 283 -18.04 -19.68 10.80
CA THR A 283 -18.45 -18.88 9.64
C THR A 283 -19.79 -19.39 9.14
N HIS A 284 -20.85 -18.61 9.38
CA HIS A 284 -22.21 -18.99 9.00
C HIS A 284 -22.44 -18.85 7.50
N PHE A 285 -23.29 -19.72 6.94
CA PHE A 285 -23.70 -19.68 5.53
C PHE A 285 -22.52 -19.67 4.55
N ALA A 286 -21.43 -20.36 4.90
CA ALA A 286 -20.21 -20.38 4.12
C ALA A 286 -20.42 -21.10 2.78
N VAL A 287 -19.98 -20.46 1.69
CA VAL A 287 -19.92 -21.04 0.36
C VAL A 287 -18.46 -21.29 0.02
N HIS A 288 -18.11 -22.57 -0.06
CA HIS A 288 -16.74 -23.02 -0.32
C HIS A 288 -16.54 -23.42 -1.78
N ILE A 289 -15.41 -23.02 -2.35
CA ILE A 289 -14.92 -23.52 -3.63
C ILE A 289 -13.81 -24.52 -3.34
N PRO A 290 -14.00 -25.82 -3.66
CA PRO A 290 -13.02 -26.85 -3.33
C PRO A 290 -11.65 -26.57 -3.92
N TRP A 291 -10.60 -26.89 -3.15
CA TRP A 291 -9.19 -26.97 -3.56
C TRP A 291 -8.49 -25.66 -3.94
N VAL A 292 -9.24 -24.60 -4.23
CA VAL A 292 -8.69 -23.31 -4.66
C VAL A 292 -7.69 -22.78 -3.62
N MET A 293 -8.03 -22.83 -2.32
CA MET A 293 -7.14 -22.32 -1.27
C MET A 293 -5.86 -23.13 -1.12
N GLY A 294 -5.91 -24.46 -1.30
CA GLY A 294 -4.68 -25.27 -1.36
C GLY A 294 -3.77 -24.87 -2.53
N LEU A 295 -4.35 -24.62 -3.71
CA LEU A 295 -3.59 -24.24 -4.89
C LEU A 295 -2.97 -22.83 -4.80
N ILE A 296 -3.74 -21.83 -4.35
CA ILE A 296 -3.24 -20.44 -4.26
C ILE A 296 -2.44 -20.19 -3.00
N GLY A 297 -2.83 -20.80 -1.87
CA GLY A 297 -2.22 -20.58 -0.57
C GLY A 297 -0.97 -21.40 -0.32
N THR A 298 -0.92 -22.67 -0.73
CA THR A 298 0.22 -23.55 -0.42
C THR A 298 0.95 -24.09 -1.63
N ARG A 299 0.46 -23.80 -2.85
CA ARG A 299 0.91 -24.42 -4.11
C ARG A 299 0.89 -25.95 -4.03
N SER A 300 0.00 -26.53 -3.22
CA SER A 300 0.00 -27.94 -2.88
C SER A 300 -1.42 -28.49 -2.70
N LEU A 301 -1.59 -29.78 -3.02
CA LEU A 301 -2.83 -30.52 -2.78
C LEU A 301 -2.79 -31.34 -1.49
N THR A 302 -1.64 -31.39 -0.81
CA THR A 302 -1.39 -32.28 0.34
C THR A 302 -1.00 -31.53 1.61
N THR A 303 -0.82 -30.20 1.52
CA THR A 303 -0.41 -29.38 2.66
C THR A 303 -1.64 -28.82 3.38
N GLU A 304 -1.78 -29.15 4.66
CA GLU A 304 -2.82 -28.58 5.53
C GLU A 304 -2.52 -27.12 5.84
N ILE A 305 -3.58 -26.32 6.05
CA ILE A 305 -3.43 -24.90 6.40
C ILE A 305 -3.91 -24.70 7.85
N PRO A 306 -3.06 -24.19 8.76
CA PRO A 306 -3.42 -24.00 10.16
C PRO A 306 -4.53 -22.96 10.29
N GLY A 307 -5.56 -23.29 11.07
CA GLY A 307 -6.64 -22.37 11.43
C GLY A 307 -6.33 -21.53 12.67
N ILE A 308 -7.22 -20.60 12.97
CA ILE A 308 -7.10 -19.64 14.07
C ILE A 308 -6.86 -20.35 15.42
N ASP A 309 -7.60 -21.41 15.74
CA ASP A 309 -7.45 -22.11 17.03
C ASP A 309 -6.04 -22.67 17.24
N LYS A 310 -5.42 -23.22 16.19
CA LYS A 310 -4.05 -23.76 16.26
C LYS A 310 -3.01 -22.64 16.37
N LEU A 311 -3.24 -21.54 15.66
CA LEU A 311 -2.34 -20.38 15.68
C LEU A 311 -2.40 -19.63 17.03
N GLU A 312 -3.57 -19.55 17.66
CA GLU A 312 -3.75 -19.03 19.01
C GLU A 312 -2.96 -19.85 20.04
N GLN A 313 -3.05 -21.18 19.97
CA GLN A 313 -2.27 -22.08 20.85
C GLN A 313 -0.76 -21.93 20.65
N GLN A 314 -0.34 -21.78 19.39
CA GLN A 314 1.06 -21.49 19.07
C GLN A 314 1.49 -20.13 19.64
N ALA A 315 0.66 -19.10 19.52
CA ALA A 315 0.93 -17.78 20.11
C ALA A 315 1.07 -17.87 21.63
N GLU A 316 0.23 -18.63 22.32
CA GLU A 316 0.36 -18.86 23.77
C GLU A 316 1.73 -19.47 24.13
N THR A 317 2.16 -20.48 23.39
CA THR A 317 3.47 -21.13 23.59
C THR A 317 4.60 -20.13 23.37
N ARG A 318 4.54 -19.36 22.28
CA ARG A 318 5.54 -18.32 21.95
C ARG A 318 5.58 -17.20 22.98
N ILE A 319 4.45 -16.83 23.59
CA ILE A 319 4.43 -15.87 24.71
C ILE A 319 5.20 -16.42 25.90
N ARG A 320 4.98 -17.69 26.27
CA ARG A 320 5.68 -18.33 27.39
C ARG A 320 7.19 -18.43 27.16
N ASP A 321 7.60 -18.77 25.94
CA ASP A 321 9.02 -18.80 25.57
C ASP A 321 9.62 -17.39 25.47
N GLY A 322 8.84 -16.43 24.96
CA GLY A 322 9.19 -15.02 24.97
C GLY A 322 9.44 -14.46 26.37
N ILE A 323 8.69 -14.88 27.39
CA ILE A 323 8.95 -14.47 28.79
C ILE A 323 10.37 -14.88 29.23
N LYS A 324 10.82 -16.09 28.86
CA LYS A 324 12.17 -16.56 29.15
C LYS A 324 13.21 -15.71 28.41
N ALA A 325 12.96 -15.39 27.14
CA ALA A 325 13.81 -14.49 26.36
C ALA A 325 13.89 -13.09 26.97
N TYR A 326 12.77 -12.56 27.46
CA TYR A 326 12.71 -11.28 28.14
C TYR A 326 13.49 -11.29 29.45
N ASP A 327 13.41 -12.36 30.24
CA ASP A 327 14.22 -12.50 31.45
C ASP A 327 15.71 -12.56 31.13
N ALA A 328 16.11 -13.35 30.13
CA ALA A 328 17.50 -13.40 29.66
C ALA A 328 17.99 -12.01 29.21
N LEU A 329 17.15 -11.25 28.49
CA LEU A 329 17.45 -9.88 28.09
C LEU A 329 17.65 -8.96 29.31
N MET A 330 16.80 -9.05 30.33
CA MET A 330 16.94 -8.23 31.54
C MET A 330 18.23 -8.58 32.29
N GLN A 331 18.60 -9.86 32.36
CA GLN A 331 19.88 -10.30 32.94
C GLN A 331 21.08 -9.78 32.14
N ILE A 332 21.03 -9.82 30.81
CA ILE A 332 22.08 -9.23 29.95
C ILE A 332 22.25 -7.74 30.23
N ARG A 333 21.15 -6.99 30.34
CA ARG A 333 21.18 -5.54 30.59
C ARG A 333 21.68 -5.16 31.98
N ALA A 334 21.49 -6.03 32.97
CA ALA A 334 21.99 -5.79 34.32
C ALA A 334 23.52 -5.89 34.40
N VAL A 335 24.16 -6.55 33.43
CA VAL A 335 25.62 -6.65 33.34
C VAL A 335 26.19 -5.36 32.71
N PRO A 336 27.18 -4.70 33.33
CA PRO A 336 27.87 -3.55 32.73
C PRO A 336 28.47 -3.90 31.36
N ALA A 337 28.67 -2.91 30.48
CA ALA A 337 29.13 -3.14 29.11
C ALA A 337 30.46 -3.92 28.98
N GLN A 338 31.34 -3.88 30.00
CA GLN A 338 32.59 -4.65 30.05
C GLN A 338 32.50 -5.96 30.87
N GLY A 339 31.32 -6.29 31.41
CA GLY A 339 31.09 -7.49 32.21
C GLY A 339 30.83 -8.73 31.35
N GLN A 340 31.15 -9.90 31.89
CA GLN A 340 30.83 -11.17 31.25
C GLN A 340 29.40 -11.59 31.61
N VAL A 341 28.55 -11.73 30.59
CA VAL A 341 27.23 -12.37 30.75
C VAL A 341 27.44 -13.87 30.86
N ALA A 342 26.75 -14.52 31.80
CA ALA A 342 26.76 -15.97 31.95
C ALA A 342 26.38 -16.66 30.63
N GLN A 343 27.09 -17.75 30.30
CA GLN A 343 26.89 -18.44 29.02
C GLN A 343 25.47 -18.98 28.86
N GLU A 344 24.86 -19.47 29.94
CA GLU A 344 23.47 -19.95 29.97
C GLU A 344 22.47 -18.87 29.55
N VAL A 345 22.67 -17.63 30.00
CA VAL A 345 21.81 -16.49 29.68
C VAL A 345 21.97 -16.10 28.21
N ARG A 346 23.20 -16.13 27.68
CA ARG A 346 23.46 -15.87 26.25
C ARG A 346 22.78 -16.90 25.38
N THR A 347 22.98 -18.19 25.67
CA THR A 347 22.37 -19.28 24.91
C THR A 347 20.85 -19.22 24.98
N SER A 348 20.26 -18.94 26.15
CA SER A 348 18.81 -18.77 26.26
C SER A 348 18.28 -17.62 25.40
N PHE A 349 19.01 -16.52 25.28
CA PHE A 349 18.61 -15.39 24.44
C PHE A 349 18.85 -15.67 22.95
N GLU A 350 19.91 -16.39 22.59
CA GLU A 350 20.18 -16.82 21.21
C GLU A 350 19.09 -17.78 20.72
N ASP A 351 18.66 -18.72 21.56
CA ASP A 351 17.65 -19.71 21.21
C ASP A 351 16.24 -19.13 21.16
N LEU A 352 15.86 -18.27 22.12
CA LEU A 352 14.48 -17.80 22.30
C LEU A 352 14.27 -16.32 21.94
N GLY A 353 15.32 -15.58 21.60
CA GLY A 353 15.25 -14.13 21.35
C GLY A 353 14.28 -13.75 20.23
N HIS A 354 14.04 -14.65 19.28
CA HIS A 354 13.07 -14.48 18.20
C HIS A 354 11.60 -14.42 18.68
N ASP A 355 11.31 -14.90 19.89
CA ASP A 355 9.99 -14.86 20.53
C ASP A 355 9.84 -13.71 21.53
N LEU A 356 10.87 -12.89 21.73
CA LEU A 356 10.83 -11.75 22.64
C LEU A 356 9.63 -10.81 22.37
N GLY A 357 9.29 -10.59 21.09
CA GLY A 357 8.16 -9.75 20.70
C GLY A 357 6.82 -10.26 21.25
N TYR A 358 6.65 -11.58 21.37
CA TYR A 358 5.45 -12.19 21.98
C TYR A 358 5.36 -11.90 23.48
N ALA A 359 6.48 -11.86 24.19
CA ALA A 359 6.50 -11.41 25.59
C ALA A 359 6.01 -9.97 25.72
N LEU A 360 6.35 -9.10 24.76
CA LEU A 360 5.96 -7.69 24.79
C LEU A 360 4.45 -7.49 24.60
N LEU A 361 3.70 -8.48 24.09
CA LEU A 361 2.23 -8.40 24.05
C LEU A 361 1.63 -8.28 25.45
N LEU A 362 2.30 -8.85 26.46
CA LEU A 362 1.88 -8.79 27.85
C LEU A 362 1.99 -7.39 28.46
N LYS A 363 2.76 -6.48 27.84
CA LYS A 363 2.89 -5.09 28.30
C LYS A 363 1.59 -4.29 28.28
N ARG A 364 0.56 -4.81 27.61
CA ARG A 364 -0.79 -4.26 27.69
C ARG A 364 -1.46 -4.51 29.05
N TYR A 365 -1.05 -5.56 29.76
CA TYR A 365 -1.68 -6.05 30.98
C TYR A 365 -0.82 -5.89 32.23
N VAL A 366 0.50 -6.02 32.09
CA VAL A 366 1.48 -5.94 33.18
C VAL A 366 2.72 -5.18 32.74
N ASP A 367 3.32 -4.41 33.66
CA ASP A 367 4.53 -3.63 33.35
C ASP A 367 5.73 -4.53 33.05
N ASP A 368 5.88 -5.62 33.81
CA ASP A 368 6.90 -6.64 33.64
C ASP A 368 6.27 -7.95 33.15
N PRO A 369 6.51 -8.38 31.89
CA PRO A 369 6.01 -9.63 31.33
C PRO A 369 6.29 -10.88 32.19
N ARG A 370 7.35 -10.88 33.00
CA ARG A 370 7.72 -12.01 33.88
C ARG A 370 6.74 -12.24 35.03
N GLN A 371 5.91 -11.24 35.33
CA GLN A 371 4.92 -11.28 36.40
C GLN A 371 3.51 -11.59 35.87
N ALA A 372 3.37 -11.90 34.57
CA ALA A 372 2.08 -12.19 33.98
C ALA A 372 1.45 -13.47 34.55
N SER A 373 0.15 -13.43 34.84
CA SER A 373 -0.63 -14.61 35.19
C SER A 373 -0.94 -15.47 33.96
N ASP A 374 -1.28 -16.74 34.17
CA ASP A 374 -1.72 -17.62 33.08
C ASP A 374 -2.94 -17.06 32.33
N GLU A 375 -3.86 -16.41 33.04
CA GLU A 375 -5.03 -15.76 32.44
C GLU A 375 -4.63 -14.62 31.49
N GLN A 376 -3.62 -13.81 31.87
CA GLN A 376 -3.10 -12.73 31.04
C GLN A 376 -2.36 -13.26 29.82
N ILE A 377 -1.66 -14.40 29.93
CA ILE A 377 -0.99 -15.07 28.80
C ILE A 377 -2.03 -15.57 27.79
N VAL A 378 -3.09 -16.24 28.25
CA VAL A 378 -4.19 -16.70 27.39
C VAL A 378 -4.90 -15.51 26.72
N GLN A 379 -5.13 -14.42 27.47
CA GLN A 379 -5.75 -13.23 26.90
C GLN A 379 -4.85 -12.54 25.86
N ALA A 380 -3.54 -12.46 26.10
CA ALA A 380 -2.58 -11.94 25.14
C ALA A 380 -2.51 -12.79 23.86
N ALA A 381 -2.61 -14.12 23.98
CA ALA A 381 -2.70 -15.03 22.84
C ALA A 381 -3.98 -14.78 22.01
N ARG A 382 -5.13 -14.61 22.66
CA ARG A 382 -6.41 -14.26 22.01
C ARG A 382 -6.35 -12.93 21.27
N ASP A 383 -5.70 -11.94 21.87
CA ASP A 383 -5.51 -10.62 21.27
C ASP A 383 -4.63 -10.63 20.02
N THR A 384 -3.97 -11.76 19.69
CA THR A 384 -3.29 -11.93 18.40
C THR A 384 -4.24 -12.13 17.23
N ILE A 385 -5.51 -12.44 17.49
CA ILE A 385 -6.53 -12.67 16.46
C ILE A 385 -7.10 -11.31 16.02
N PRO A 386 -6.83 -10.83 14.79
CA PRO A 386 -7.42 -9.60 14.29
C PRO A 386 -8.93 -9.78 14.08
N HIS A 387 -9.67 -8.67 13.94
CA HIS A 387 -11.12 -8.74 13.74
C HIS A 387 -11.48 -9.44 12.42
N VAL A 388 -11.89 -10.71 12.53
CA VAL A 388 -12.09 -11.63 11.39
C VAL A 388 -13.14 -11.12 10.41
N PRO A 389 -14.34 -10.66 10.83
CA PRO A 389 -15.36 -10.19 9.89
C PRO A 389 -14.88 -9.03 9.02
N THR A 390 -14.09 -8.10 9.58
CA THR A 390 -13.56 -6.94 8.83
C THR A 390 -12.58 -7.39 7.75
N LEU A 391 -11.62 -8.25 8.11
CA LEU A 391 -10.65 -8.77 7.14
C LEU A 391 -11.33 -9.61 6.07
N PHE A 392 -12.29 -10.45 6.48
CA PHE A 392 -13.03 -11.31 5.58
C PHE A 392 -13.73 -10.50 4.48
N TRP A 393 -14.57 -9.52 4.85
CA TRP A 393 -15.32 -8.75 3.87
C TRP A 393 -14.45 -7.80 3.05
N SER A 394 -13.44 -7.19 3.68
CA SER A 394 -12.51 -6.30 2.97
C SER A 394 -11.80 -7.05 1.84
N PHE A 395 -11.34 -8.28 2.11
CA PHE A 395 -10.70 -9.13 1.10
C PHE A 395 -11.67 -9.52 -0.03
N ARG A 396 -12.91 -9.93 0.28
CA ARG A 396 -13.92 -10.35 -0.73
C ARG A 396 -14.27 -9.22 -1.68
N ILE A 397 -14.55 -8.04 -1.14
CA ILE A 397 -14.92 -6.88 -1.94
C ILE A 397 -13.73 -6.46 -2.82
N MET A 398 -12.52 -6.42 -2.26
CA MET A 398 -11.30 -6.13 -3.02
C MET A 398 -11.10 -7.10 -4.20
N VAL A 399 -11.15 -8.42 -3.95
CA VAL A 399 -11.00 -9.44 -5.00
C VAL A 399 -12.11 -9.35 -6.04
N GLY A 400 -13.37 -9.17 -5.62
CA GLY A 400 -14.50 -9.01 -6.52
C GLY A 400 -14.36 -7.78 -7.43
N LEU A 401 -13.89 -6.66 -6.89
CA LEU A 401 -13.59 -5.46 -7.67
C LEU A 401 -12.39 -5.67 -8.61
N GLY A 402 -11.35 -6.38 -8.18
CA GLY A 402 -10.22 -6.75 -9.03
C GLY A 402 -10.65 -7.51 -10.29
N ILE A 403 -11.49 -8.53 -10.13
CA ILE A 403 -12.08 -9.29 -11.25
C ILE A 403 -12.94 -8.38 -12.13
N PHE A 404 -13.76 -7.50 -11.53
CA PHE A 404 -14.56 -6.53 -12.26
C PHE A 404 -13.70 -5.60 -13.13
N PHE A 405 -12.55 -5.10 -12.63
CA PHE A 405 -11.67 -4.24 -13.41
C PHE A 405 -11.03 -4.96 -14.60
N ILE A 406 -10.68 -6.24 -14.46
CA ILE A 406 -10.22 -7.06 -15.60
C ILE A 406 -11.31 -7.13 -16.66
N LEU A 407 -12.54 -7.51 -16.27
CA LEU A 407 -13.66 -7.64 -17.22
C LEU A 407 -13.99 -6.32 -17.90
N LEU A 408 -14.01 -5.22 -17.15
CA LEU A 408 -14.31 -3.89 -17.67
C LEU A 408 -13.25 -3.42 -18.68
N THR A 409 -11.96 -3.48 -18.30
CA THR A 409 -10.85 -3.05 -19.16
C THR A 409 -10.70 -3.96 -20.38
N ALA A 410 -10.86 -5.27 -20.24
CA ALA A 410 -10.87 -6.22 -21.36
C ALA A 410 -12.00 -5.92 -22.35
N THR A 411 -13.20 -5.61 -21.85
CA THR A 411 -14.34 -5.24 -22.69
C THR A 411 -14.05 -3.97 -23.48
N PHE A 412 -13.55 -2.92 -22.84
CA PHE A 412 -13.21 -1.66 -23.53
C PHE A 412 -12.01 -1.80 -24.47
N PHE A 413 -11.03 -2.64 -24.13
CA PHE A 413 -9.91 -2.97 -25.02
C PHE A 413 -10.42 -3.65 -26.30
N TRP A 414 -11.29 -4.65 -26.16
CA TRP A 414 -11.92 -5.32 -27.30
C TRP A 414 -12.78 -4.37 -28.15
N LEU A 415 -13.57 -3.50 -27.51
CA LEU A 415 -14.36 -2.47 -28.21
C LEU A 415 -13.48 -1.46 -28.94
N SER A 416 -12.33 -1.09 -28.37
CA SER A 416 -11.35 -0.23 -29.04
C SER A 416 -10.79 -0.90 -30.31
N ALA A 417 -10.38 -2.17 -30.21
CA ALA A 417 -9.89 -2.93 -31.35
C ALA A 417 -10.93 -3.04 -32.49
N ARG A 418 -12.23 -3.07 -32.15
CA ARG A 418 -13.35 -3.09 -33.11
C ARG A 418 -13.84 -1.69 -33.52
N ARG A 419 -13.23 -0.61 -33.03
CA ARG A 419 -13.64 0.79 -33.26
C ARG A 419 -15.11 1.07 -32.88
N HIS A 420 -15.58 0.46 -31.79
CA HIS A 420 -16.96 0.53 -31.30
C HIS A 420 -17.08 1.10 -29.86
N LEU A 421 -16.13 1.94 -29.44
CA LEU A 421 -16.08 2.50 -28.09
C LEU A 421 -17.32 3.33 -27.71
N ASP A 422 -17.98 3.95 -28.67
CA ASP A 422 -19.16 4.81 -28.51
C ASP A 422 -20.50 4.09 -28.79
N LYS A 423 -20.47 2.79 -29.11
CA LYS A 423 -21.65 2.05 -29.56
C LYS A 423 -22.65 1.73 -28.43
N TYR A 424 -22.16 1.52 -27.21
CA TYR A 424 -22.95 0.98 -26.10
C TYR A 424 -23.07 1.97 -24.93
N PRO A 425 -24.13 2.80 -24.86
CA PRO A 425 -24.25 3.85 -23.86
C PRO A 425 -24.36 3.31 -22.42
N LEU A 426 -24.88 2.11 -22.22
CA LEU A 426 -24.91 1.46 -20.91
C LEU A 426 -23.50 1.17 -20.39
N LEU A 427 -22.61 0.64 -21.23
CA LEU A 427 -21.22 0.37 -20.85
C LEU A 427 -20.47 1.66 -20.51
N LEU A 428 -20.72 2.74 -21.25
CA LEU A 428 -20.16 4.05 -20.93
C LEU A 428 -20.63 4.55 -19.55
N ARG A 429 -21.90 4.35 -19.18
CA ARG A 429 -22.41 4.69 -17.84
C ARG A 429 -21.75 3.84 -16.76
N ILE A 430 -21.53 2.55 -17.03
CA ILE A 430 -20.81 1.66 -16.11
C ILE A 430 -19.37 2.16 -15.91
N ALA A 431 -18.66 2.57 -16.97
CA ALA A 431 -17.32 3.14 -16.85
C ALA A 431 -17.29 4.42 -15.99
N VAL A 432 -18.29 5.29 -16.11
CA VAL A 432 -18.42 6.48 -15.25
C VAL A 432 -18.67 6.10 -13.79
N LEU A 433 -19.59 5.15 -13.54
CA LEU A 433 -19.89 4.66 -12.19
C LEU A 433 -18.74 3.86 -11.57
N ALA A 434 -17.83 3.33 -12.40
CA ALA A 434 -16.67 2.60 -11.94
C ALA A 434 -15.57 3.50 -11.38
N ILE A 435 -15.60 4.83 -11.63
CA ILE A 435 -14.57 5.78 -11.18
C ILE A 435 -14.21 5.59 -9.70
N PRO A 436 -15.14 5.60 -8.71
CA PRO A 436 -14.76 5.47 -7.30
C PRO A 436 -14.30 4.07 -6.88
N LEU A 437 -14.54 3.03 -7.69
CA LEU A 437 -14.36 1.65 -7.26
C LEU A 437 -12.90 1.24 -7.02
N PRO A 438 -11.89 1.66 -7.83
CA PRO A 438 -10.49 1.38 -7.54
C PRO A 438 -10.05 1.93 -6.18
N TRP A 439 -10.49 3.13 -5.79
CA TRP A 439 -10.23 3.66 -4.46
C TRP A 439 -10.80 2.75 -3.37
N VAL A 440 -12.06 2.32 -3.50
CA VAL A 440 -12.65 1.37 -2.54
C VAL A 440 -11.85 0.08 -2.45
N ALA A 441 -11.45 -0.51 -3.58
CA ALA A 441 -10.66 -1.74 -3.58
C ALA A 441 -9.28 -1.55 -2.92
N ILE A 442 -8.62 -0.43 -3.21
CA ILE A 442 -7.30 -0.08 -2.68
C ILE A 442 -7.35 0.15 -1.17
N GLU A 443 -8.31 0.93 -0.67
CA GLU A 443 -8.46 1.17 0.77
C GLU A 443 -8.75 -0.13 1.52
N LEU A 444 -9.63 -0.98 0.99
CA LEU A 444 -9.90 -2.29 1.57
C LEU A 444 -8.67 -3.21 1.53
N GLY A 445 -7.86 -3.14 0.47
CA GLY A 445 -6.58 -3.84 0.39
C GLY A 445 -5.58 -3.39 1.47
N TRP A 446 -5.48 -2.09 1.72
CA TRP A 446 -4.68 -1.55 2.83
C TRP A 446 -5.22 -1.96 4.20
N VAL A 447 -6.54 -2.00 4.37
CA VAL A 447 -7.15 -2.55 5.58
C VAL A 447 -6.74 -4.02 5.76
N VAL A 448 -6.85 -4.86 4.72
CA VAL A 448 -6.42 -6.27 4.79
C VAL A 448 -4.94 -6.39 5.17
N ALA A 449 -4.07 -5.57 4.56
CA ALA A 449 -2.63 -5.64 4.78
C ALA A 449 -2.19 -5.12 6.15
N GLU A 450 -2.73 -4.00 6.63
CA GLU A 450 -2.23 -3.30 7.82
C GLU A 450 -3.07 -3.60 9.06
N PHE A 451 -4.39 -3.70 8.92
CA PHE A 451 -5.25 -4.16 10.01
C PHE A 451 -5.03 -5.66 10.27
N GLY A 452 -4.74 -6.43 9.22
CA GLY A 452 -4.42 -7.85 9.36
C GLY A 452 -3.05 -8.15 10.00
N ARG A 453 -2.17 -7.14 10.13
CA ARG A 453 -0.91 -7.25 10.90
C ARG A 453 -1.13 -7.05 12.40
N GLN A 454 -2.27 -6.50 12.82
CA GLN A 454 -2.56 -6.32 14.24
C GLN A 454 -2.52 -7.67 14.97
N PRO A 455 -1.93 -7.73 16.17
CA PRO A 455 -1.59 -6.63 17.09
C PRO A 455 -0.17 -6.05 16.92
N TRP A 456 0.51 -6.33 15.81
CA TRP A 456 1.89 -5.93 15.58
C TRP A 456 2.02 -4.62 14.78
N VAL A 457 2.98 -3.79 15.20
CA VAL A 457 3.52 -2.73 14.32
C VAL A 457 4.63 -3.31 13.45
N ILE A 458 5.51 -4.14 14.04
CA ILE A 458 6.45 -5.00 13.32
C ILE A 458 6.12 -6.44 13.65
N GLU A 459 5.78 -7.23 12.63
CA GLU A 459 5.32 -8.61 12.78
C GLU A 459 6.26 -9.44 13.66
N GLY A 460 5.72 -10.03 14.73
CA GLY A 460 6.46 -10.88 15.68
C GLY A 460 7.51 -10.18 16.54
N VAL A 461 7.77 -8.88 16.36
CA VAL A 461 8.88 -8.16 17.01
C VAL A 461 8.39 -7.06 17.95
N LEU A 462 7.51 -6.16 17.47
CA LEU A 462 7.08 -5.00 18.24
C LEU A 462 5.55 -4.84 18.20
N PRO A 463 4.85 -5.07 19.34
CA PRO A 463 3.41 -4.84 19.45
C PRO A 463 3.02 -3.37 19.32
N THR A 464 1.83 -3.12 18.77
CA THR A 464 1.29 -1.76 18.60
C THR A 464 1.18 -1.00 19.92
N ALA A 465 0.75 -1.67 21.00
CA ALA A 465 0.60 -1.05 22.31
C ALA A 465 1.94 -0.58 22.91
N ALA A 466 3.04 -1.22 22.56
CA ALA A 466 4.37 -0.86 23.06
C ALA A 466 5.05 0.23 22.22
N ALA A 467 4.54 0.54 21.03
CA ALA A 467 5.18 1.42 20.04
C ALA A 467 4.78 2.90 20.16
N VAL A 468 3.66 3.20 20.82
CA VAL A 468 3.03 4.53 20.87
C VAL A 468 3.80 5.48 21.80
N SER A 469 3.86 6.76 21.41
CA SER A 469 4.42 7.83 22.23
C SER A 469 3.64 8.02 23.54
N SER A 470 4.33 8.38 24.63
CA SER A 470 3.70 8.79 25.88
C SER A 470 3.09 10.20 25.75
N LEU A 471 1.89 10.28 25.18
CA LEU A 471 1.15 11.53 24.91
C LEU A 471 -0.15 11.57 25.72
N GLY A 472 -0.62 12.77 26.02
CA GLY A 472 -1.95 12.96 26.60
C GLY A 472 -3.05 12.69 25.58
N ALA A 473 -4.08 11.92 25.96
CA ALA A 473 -5.22 11.60 25.09
C ALA A 473 -5.91 12.84 24.50
N GLY A 474 -5.99 13.94 25.26
CA GLY A 474 -6.54 15.21 24.78
C GLY A 474 -5.73 15.85 23.65
N THR A 475 -4.40 15.72 23.67
CA THR A 475 -3.52 16.22 22.61
C THR A 475 -3.71 15.44 21.32
N VAL A 476 -3.79 14.10 21.42
CA VAL A 476 -4.04 13.25 20.25
C VAL A 476 -5.44 13.50 19.68
N LEU A 477 -6.46 13.64 20.54
CA LEU A 477 -7.82 13.96 20.09
C LEU A 477 -7.89 15.33 19.37
N LEU A 478 -7.23 16.36 19.92
CA LEU A 478 -7.19 17.68 19.31
C LEU A 478 -6.54 17.63 17.91
N THR A 479 -5.45 16.89 17.77
CA THR A 479 -4.76 16.74 16.48
C THR A 479 -5.54 15.86 15.51
N ILE A 480 -6.28 14.85 15.95
CA ILE A 480 -7.23 14.09 15.12
C ILE A 480 -8.30 15.03 14.55
N ILE A 481 -8.92 15.87 15.39
CA ILE A 481 -9.94 16.83 14.94
C ILE A 481 -9.33 17.83 13.96
N GLY A 482 -8.13 18.35 14.26
CA GLY A 482 -7.42 19.28 13.39
C GLY A 482 -7.10 18.68 12.01
N PHE A 483 -6.54 17.47 11.96
CA PHE A 483 -6.26 16.77 10.71
C PHE A 483 -7.54 16.40 9.97
N GLY A 484 -8.56 15.89 10.66
CA GLY A 484 -9.86 15.58 10.06
C GLY A 484 -10.50 16.80 9.39
N ALA A 485 -10.50 17.95 10.06
CA ALA A 485 -11.00 19.20 9.49
C ALA A 485 -10.17 19.65 8.28
N LEU A 486 -8.84 19.65 8.40
CA LEU A 486 -7.93 20.03 7.32
C LEU A 486 -8.12 19.15 6.08
N TYR A 487 -8.10 17.83 6.24
CA TYR A 487 -8.26 16.90 5.12
C TYR A 487 -9.64 16.98 4.49
N THR A 488 -10.69 17.22 5.29
CA THR A 488 -12.04 17.47 4.76
C THR A 488 -12.07 18.72 3.88
N VAL A 489 -11.41 19.81 4.29
CA VAL A 489 -11.31 21.01 3.45
C VAL A 489 -10.52 20.74 2.17
N LEU A 490 -9.36 20.08 2.30
CA LEU A 490 -8.50 19.78 1.14
C LEU A 490 -9.21 18.90 0.11
N ILE A 491 -9.91 17.84 0.53
CA ILE A 491 -10.63 16.96 -0.41
C ILE A 491 -11.81 17.67 -1.08
N VAL A 492 -12.50 18.58 -0.38
CA VAL A 492 -13.59 19.37 -0.99
C VAL A 492 -13.04 20.33 -2.05
N ILE A 493 -11.91 20.99 -1.77
CA ILE A 493 -11.25 21.87 -2.74
C ILE A 493 -10.76 21.07 -3.94
N GLU A 494 -10.06 19.95 -3.70
CA GLU A 494 -9.53 19.07 -4.74
C GLU A 494 -10.63 18.57 -5.67
N MET A 495 -11.68 17.96 -5.13
CA MET A 495 -12.81 17.45 -5.92
C MET A 495 -13.51 18.56 -6.69
N GLY A 496 -13.63 19.75 -6.09
CA GLY A 496 -14.15 20.94 -6.76
C GLY A 496 -13.31 21.36 -7.97
N LEU A 497 -11.99 21.39 -7.83
CA LEU A 497 -11.05 21.71 -8.90
C LEU A 497 -11.02 20.62 -9.99
N MET A 498 -10.99 19.35 -9.58
CA MET A 498 -11.00 18.19 -10.48
C MET A 498 -12.26 18.19 -11.36
N ILE A 499 -13.44 18.36 -10.75
CA ILE A 499 -14.71 18.43 -11.49
C ILE A 499 -14.76 19.68 -12.38
N LYS A 500 -14.24 20.82 -11.92
CA LYS A 500 -14.20 22.05 -12.72
C LYS A 500 -13.33 21.86 -13.97
N ALA A 501 -12.13 21.30 -13.81
CA ALA A 501 -11.21 21.03 -14.91
C ALA A 501 -11.79 20.02 -15.91
N ILE A 502 -12.41 18.94 -15.43
CA ILE A 502 -13.12 17.96 -16.29
C ILE A 502 -14.30 18.62 -17.04
N LYS A 503 -15.06 19.51 -16.40
CA LYS A 503 -16.19 20.19 -17.06
C LYS A 503 -15.72 21.20 -18.12
N GLN A 504 -14.60 21.89 -17.86
CA GLN A 504 -13.96 22.77 -18.82
C GLN A 504 -13.50 21.98 -20.04
N GLY A 505 -12.82 20.85 -19.80
CA GLY A 505 -12.30 19.99 -20.85
C GLY A 505 -10.97 20.48 -21.42
N PRO A 506 -10.41 19.76 -22.41
CA PRO A 506 -9.14 20.10 -23.04
C PRO A 506 -9.24 21.42 -23.82
N GLU A 507 -8.25 22.29 -23.68
CA GLU A 507 -8.10 23.51 -24.48
C GLU A 507 -7.55 23.16 -25.87
N PRO A 508 -7.97 23.83 -26.96
CA PRO A 508 -7.38 23.63 -28.29
C PRO A 508 -5.87 23.90 -28.26
N ASP A 509 -5.09 23.03 -28.89
CA ASP A 509 -3.64 23.19 -29.04
C ASP A 509 -3.31 23.24 -30.54
N ASP A 510 -3.52 24.43 -31.11
CA ASP A 510 -3.29 24.73 -32.53
C ASP A 510 -1.94 25.43 -32.75
N GLU A 511 -1.15 25.64 -31.68
CA GLU A 511 0.09 26.38 -31.75
C GLU A 511 1.21 25.57 -32.42
N PRO A 512 1.95 26.15 -33.38
CA PRO A 512 3.12 25.51 -33.93
C PRO A 512 4.16 25.33 -32.83
N GLU A 513 4.90 24.24 -32.90
CA GLU A 513 5.94 23.97 -31.91
C GLU A 513 7.04 25.03 -31.97
N ALA A 514 7.53 25.43 -30.80
CA ALA A 514 8.67 26.32 -30.71
C ALA A 514 9.90 25.67 -31.36
N ILE A 515 10.50 26.36 -32.34
CA ILE A 515 11.77 25.95 -32.95
C ILE A 515 12.87 26.27 -31.94
N LEU A 516 13.29 25.28 -31.16
CA LEU A 516 14.27 25.44 -30.08
C LEU A 516 15.72 25.21 -30.52
N ILE A 517 15.92 24.57 -31.68
CA ILE A 517 17.22 24.37 -32.31
C ILE A 517 17.11 24.93 -33.73
N SER A 518 18.03 25.81 -34.12
CA SER A 518 18.06 26.39 -35.47
C SER A 518 18.20 25.29 -36.52
N GLU A 519 17.42 25.35 -37.60
CA GLU A 519 17.55 24.49 -38.77
C GLU A 519 18.94 24.60 -39.45
N THR A 520 19.73 25.62 -39.10
CA THR A 520 21.10 25.82 -39.59
C THR A 520 22.16 24.95 -38.89
N LEU A 521 21.81 24.22 -37.83
CA LEU A 521 22.71 23.25 -37.20
C LEU A 521 22.62 21.92 -37.96
N VAL A 522 23.43 21.80 -39.01
CA VAL A 522 23.63 20.54 -39.75
C VAL A 522 24.33 19.54 -38.82
N PRO A 523 23.88 18.27 -38.71
CA PRO A 523 24.64 17.24 -38.01
C PRO A 523 26.04 17.15 -38.61
N ALA A 524 27.07 16.92 -37.78
CA ALA A 524 28.40 16.63 -38.31
C ALA A 524 28.27 15.49 -39.33
N ALA A 525 28.67 15.75 -40.58
CA ALA A 525 28.58 14.79 -41.67
C ALA A 525 29.27 13.47 -41.28
N GLU A 526 28.63 12.34 -41.66
CA GLU A 526 29.02 10.96 -41.35
C GLU A 526 30.50 10.64 -41.59
#